data_AF-A0ABD3KY85-F1
#
_entry.id   AF-A0ABD3KY85-F1
#
_cell.length_a   1.000
_cell.length_b   1.000
_cell.length_c   1.000
_cell.angle_alpha   90.00
_cell.angle_beta   90.00
_cell.angle_gamma   90.00
#
_symmetry.space_group_name_H-M   'P 1'
#
loop_
_entity.id
_entity.type
_entity.pdbx_description
1 polymer ?
#
loop_
_entity_poly.entity_id
_entity_poly.type
_entity_poly.pdbx_seq_one_letter_code
_entity_poly.pdbx_strand_id
1 'polypeptide(L)'
;MGIGMAMRNPFAVAIASILVAVLAPRFLKKKEKETIGSTKPDEPISVESAPSTSGNDYEVFLSFRGRDTRTGFTDHLHSSLVHAGVSVFRDDDELRVGEKIGPDLLRAIRSSKISIPILSLDYASSK
;
A
#
# COMPACT_ATOMS: atom_id res chain seq x y z
N MET A 1 -50.75 1.22 5.03
CA MET A 1 -49.52 1.35 5.84
C MET A 1 -48.75 0.04 5.75
N GLY A 2 -47.59 0.06 5.09
CA GLY A 2 -46.69 -1.10 4.99
C GLY A 2 -45.27 -0.58 4.88
N ILE A 3 -44.54 -0.64 5.99
CA ILE A 3 -43.15 -0.20 6.13
C ILE A 3 -42.24 -1.28 5.52
N GLY A 4 -41.81 -1.07 4.27
CA GLY A 4 -40.71 -1.81 3.65
C GLY A 4 -39.39 -1.22 4.11
N MET A 5 -38.88 -1.69 5.25
CA MET A 5 -37.60 -1.27 5.80
C MET A 5 -36.47 -1.90 4.96
N ALA A 6 -36.05 -1.20 3.92
CA ALA A 6 -34.89 -1.59 3.13
C ALA A 6 -33.66 -1.65 4.06
N MET A 7 -33.09 -2.85 4.21
CA MET A 7 -31.84 -3.07 4.94
C MET A 7 -30.72 -2.25 4.28
N ARG A 8 -30.43 -1.09 4.87
CA ARG A 8 -29.22 -0.31 4.57
C ARG A 8 -28.05 -1.12 5.11
N ASN A 9 -27.34 -1.84 4.25
CA ASN A 9 -26.09 -2.52 4.62
C ASN A 9 -25.06 -1.45 5.07
N PRO A 10 -24.76 -1.33 6.38
CA PRO A 10 -23.91 -0.26 6.89
C PRO A 10 -22.45 -0.42 6.45
N PHE A 11 -22.05 -1.63 6.06
CA PHE A 11 -20.69 -1.95 5.63
C PHE A 11 -20.31 -1.34 4.27
N ALA A 12 -21.25 -1.19 3.34
CA ALA A 12 -20.95 -0.64 2.00
C ALA A 12 -20.59 0.86 2.06
N VAL A 13 -21.19 1.61 3.00
CA VAL A 13 -20.93 3.05 3.17
C VAL A 13 -19.54 3.31 3.75
N ALA A 14 -19.08 2.44 4.67
CA ALA A 14 -17.78 2.57 5.30
C ALA A 14 -16.62 2.40 4.29
N ILE A 15 -16.71 1.42 3.39
CA ILE A 15 -15.67 1.15 2.37
C ILE A 15 -15.54 2.31 1.37
N ALA A 16 -16.67 2.86 0.90
CA ALA A 16 -16.66 4.00 -0.01
C ALA A 16 -16.06 5.27 0.63
N SER A 17 -16.34 5.51 1.91
CA SER A 17 -15.80 6.65 2.67
C SER A 17 -14.26 6.59 2.80
N ILE A 18 -13.73 5.39 3.09
CA ILE A 18 -12.28 5.18 3.18
C ILE A 18 -11.61 5.41 1.83
N LEU A 19 -12.21 4.91 0.73
CA LEU A 19 -11.64 5.08 -0.62
C LEU A 19 -11.55 6.56 -1.03
N VAL A 20 -12.58 7.35 -0.75
CA VAL A 20 -12.61 8.80 -1.05
C VAL A 20 -11.57 9.56 -0.20
N ALA A 21 -11.45 9.24 1.10
CA ALA A 21 -10.50 9.89 1.98
C ALA A 21 -9.03 9.59 1.63
N VAL A 22 -8.73 8.40 1.10
CA VAL A 22 -7.37 8.01 0.71
C VAL A 22 -6.97 8.57 -0.67
N LEU A 23 -7.93 8.73 -1.60
CA LEU A 23 -7.66 9.25 -2.96
C LEU A 23 -7.62 10.78 -3.04
N ALA A 24 -8.46 11.49 -2.28
CA ALA A 24 -8.57 12.95 -2.32
C ALA A 24 -7.24 13.71 -2.07
N PRO A 25 -6.37 13.32 -1.10
CA PRO A 25 -5.15 14.08 -0.84
C PRO A 25 -4.07 13.93 -1.92
N ARG A 26 -4.18 12.96 -2.85
CA ARG A 26 -3.21 12.80 -3.95
C ARG A 26 -3.47 13.73 -5.13
N PHE A 27 -4.69 14.24 -5.27
CA PHE A 27 -5.12 15.02 -6.44
C PHE A 27 -4.94 16.54 -6.32
N LEU A 28 -4.69 17.07 -5.12
CA LEU A 28 -4.68 18.52 -4.87
C LEU A 28 -3.29 19.14 -4.62
N LYS A 29 -2.19 18.42 -4.89
CA LYS A 29 -0.84 19.00 -4.85
C LYS A 29 -0.18 19.03 -6.23
N LYS A 30 -0.73 19.83 -7.16
CA LYS A 30 0.08 20.32 -8.29
C LYS A 30 -0.45 21.62 -8.90
N LYS A 31 0.14 22.73 -8.48
CA LYS A 31 0.38 24.04 -9.13
C LYS A 31 0.68 25.02 -7.98
N GLU A 32 1.76 25.80 -7.93
CA GLU A 32 2.42 26.59 -8.97
C GLU A 32 3.80 27.07 -8.45
N LYS A 33 4.75 27.28 -9.35
CA LYS A 33 5.72 28.41 -9.30
C LYS A 33 6.45 28.51 -10.64
N GLU A 34 6.12 29.54 -11.42
CA GLU A 34 6.96 30.08 -12.50
C GLU A 34 8.00 31.05 -11.91
N THR A 35 9.23 31.08 -12.46
CA THR A 35 10.00 32.32 -12.63
C THR A 35 11.04 32.15 -13.76
N ILE A 36 11.12 33.18 -14.60
CA ILE A 36 11.85 33.32 -15.87
C ILE A 36 13.37 33.50 -15.66
N GLY A 37 14.20 32.93 -16.55
CA GLY A 37 15.64 33.21 -16.62
C GLY A 37 16.35 32.66 -17.87
N SER A 38 16.46 33.52 -18.90
CA SER A 38 17.58 33.73 -19.87
C SER A 38 18.41 32.59 -20.51
N THR A 39 18.36 32.55 -21.86
CA THR A 39 19.43 32.35 -22.89
C THR A 39 20.36 31.10 -22.94
N LYS A 40 20.04 30.20 -23.91
CA LYS A 40 20.83 29.71 -25.11
C LYS A 40 22.22 29.02 -24.96
N PRO A 41 22.66 28.19 -25.94
CA PRO A 41 22.30 26.79 -26.23
C PRO A 41 23.52 25.83 -26.17
N ASP A 42 23.30 24.55 -26.49
CA ASP A 42 24.28 23.50 -26.83
C ASP A 42 24.99 22.77 -25.67
N GLU A 43 24.31 21.75 -25.11
CA GLU A 43 24.94 20.63 -24.39
C GLU A 43 24.09 19.36 -24.65
N PRO A 44 24.73 18.18 -24.75
CA PRO A 44 24.20 17.02 -25.44
C PRO A 44 22.93 16.51 -24.77
N ILE A 45 22.01 16.04 -25.62
CA ILE A 45 20.76 15.38 -25.23
C ILE A 45 21.12 14.25 -24.27
N SER A 46 21.04 14.56 -22.97
CA SER A 46 20.93 13.57 -21.92
C SER A 46 19.63 12.86 -22.21
N VAL A 47 19.74 11.72 -22.89
CA VAL A 47 18.67 10.75 -22.97
C VAL A 47 18.24 10.55 -21.52
N GLU A 48 17.11 11.18 -21.17
CA GLU A 48 16.46 10.94 -19.90
C GLU A 48 16.10 9.48 -19.96
N SER A 49 16.98 8.66 -19.40
CA SER A 49 16.73 7.26 -19.15
C SER A 49 15.46 7.29 -18.32
N ALA A 50 14.33 6.99 -18.98
CA ALA A 50 13.07 6.76 -18.31
C ALA A 50 13.40 5.93 -17.07
N PRO A 51 12.93 6.32 -15.88
CA PRO A 51 13.36 5.71 -14.64
C PRO A 51 13.32 4.21 -14.83
N SER A 52 14.51 3.60 -14.87
CA SER A 52 14.61 2.16 -15.02
C SER A 52 13.79 1.62 -13.88
N THR A 53 12.66 0.97 -14.19
CA THR A 53 11.81 0.32 -13.19
C THR A 53 12.56 -0.94 -12.76
N SER A 54 13.70 -0.73 -12.11
CA SER A 54 14.58 -1.76 -11.62
C SER A 54 13.97 -2.29 -10.33
N GLY A 55 13.06 -3.25 -10.50
CA GLY A 55 12.83 -4.34 -9.54
C GLY A 55 11.97 -4.03 -8.33
N ASN A 56 10.68 -4.39 -8.42
CA ASN A 56 9.87 -4.89 -7.31
C ASN A 56 9.85 -4.04 -6.01
N ASP A 57 9.59 -2.74 -6.14
CA ASP A 57 9.20 -1.94 -4.99
C ASP A 57 7.75 -2.27 -4.58
N TYR A 58 7.54 -2.51 -3.29
CA TYR A 58 6.21 -2.70 -2.72
C TYR A 58 5.58 -1.34 -2.42
N GLU A 59 4.28 -1.21 -2.64
CA GLU A 59 3.52 -0.01 -2.30
C GLU A 59 2.92 -0.11 -0.91
N VAL A 60 2.46 -1.31 -0.53
CA VAL A 60 1.83 -1.61 0.74
C VAL A 60 2.59 -2.75 1.44
N PHE A 61 2.86 -2.54 2.73
CA PHE A 61 3.37 -3.55 3.65
C PHE A 61 2.26 -4.02 4.58
N LEU A 62 1.90 -5.30 4.54
CA LEU A 62 0.96 -5.90 5.49
C LEU A 62 1.74 -6.61 6.60
N SER A 63 1.57 -6.17 7.84
CA SER A 63 2.15 -6.81 9.02
C SER A 63 1.07 -7.58 9.77
N PHE A 64 1.25 -8.89 9.92
CA PHE A 64 0.24 -9.75 10.52
C PHE A 64 0.84 -11.00 11.14
N ARG A 65 0.17 -11.50 12.17
CA ARG A 65 0.47 -12.83 12.69
C ARG A 65 -0.09 -13.87 11.74
N GLY A 66 0.81 -14.59 11.05
CA GLY A 66 0.45 -15.61 10.06
C GLY A 66 -0.56 -16.63 10.60
N ARG A 67 -0.27 -17.17 11.79
CA ARG A 67 -1.12 -18.16 12.47
C ARG A 67 -2.55 -17.68 12.73
N ASP A 68 -2.73 -16.39 12.96
CA ASP A 68 -4.01 -15.85 13.42
C ASP A 68 -4.90 -15.45 12.24
N THR A 69 -4.30 -14.94 11.14
CA THR A 69 -5.06 -14.24 10.09
C THR A 69 -4.70 -14.61 8.65
N ARG A 70 -3.69 -15.48 8.41
CA ARG A 70 -3.17 -15.79 7.06
C ARG A 70 -4.24 -16.23 6.08
N THR A 71 -5.15 -17.11 6.48
CA THR A 71 -6.16 -17.74 5.61
C THR A 71 -7.53 -17.05 5.63
N GLY A 72 -7.66 -15.96 6.40
CA GLY A 72 -8.92 -15.25 6.57
C GLY A 72 -8.81 -13.81 6.07
N PHE A 73 -8.93 -12.87 7.01
CA PHE A 73 -8.93 -11.44 6.72
C PHE A 73 -7.73 -10.98 5.87
N THR A 74 -6.52 -11.42 6.23
CA THR A 74 -5.30 -11.00 5.52
C THR A 74 -5.27 -11.51 4.09
N ASP A 75 -5.76 -12.72 3.82
CA ASP A 75 -5.79 -13.26 2.46
C ASP A 75 -6.75 -12.50 1.55
N HIS A 76 -7.94 -12.19 2.08
CA HIS A 76 -8.93 -11.40 1.36
C HIS A 76 -8.45 -9.97 1.11
N LEU A 77 -7.81 -9.33 2.10
CA LEU A 77 -7.24 -7.99 1.95
C LEU A 77 -6.12 -7.97 0.91
N HIS A 78 -5.16 -8.90 1.02
CA HIS A 78 -4.08 -9.04 0.05
C HIS A 78 -4.61 -9.26 -1.36
N SER A 79 -5.52 -10.23 -1.52
CA SER A 79 -6.13 -10.52 -2.83
C SER A 79 -6.85 -9.31 -3.40
N SER A 80 -7.61 -8.57 -2.59
CA SER A 80 -8.33 -7.38 -3.06
C SER A 80 -7.38 -6.26 -3.52
N LEU A 81 -6.28 -6.05 -2.79
CA LEU A 81 -5.26 -5.06 -3.17
C LEU A 81 -4.54 -5.45 -4.46
N VAL A 82 -4.17 -6.72 -4.60
CA VAL A 82 -3.53 -7.24 -5.82
C VAL A 82 -4.48 -7.14 -7.02
N HIS A 83 -5.76 -7.49 -6.85
CA HIS A 83 -6.78 -7.32 -7.91
C HIS A 83 -6.99 -5.84 -8.29
N ALA A 84 -6.76 -4.91 -7.37
CA ALA A 84 -6.77 -3.47 -7.64
C ALA A 84 -5.47 -2.96 -8.28
N GLY A 85 -4.51 -3.83 -8.57
CA GLY A 85 -3.22 -3.48 -9.19
C GLY A 85 -2.18 -2.91 -8.23
N VAL A 86 -2.38 -3.08 -6.91
CA VAL A 86 -1.44 -2.57 -5.89
C VAL A 86 -0.36 -3.62 -5.61
N SER A 87 0.89 -3.19 -5.58
CA SER A 87 2.03 -4.05 -5.17
C SER A 87 2.07 -4.21 -3.65
N VAL A 88 1.87 -5.43 -3.14
CA VAL A 88 1.74 -5.71 -1.70
C VAL A 88 2.81 -6.70 -1.22
N PHE A 89 3.49 -6.36 -0.14
CA PHE A 89 4.30 -7.29 0.63
C PHE A 89 3.47 -7.88 1.78
N ARG A 90 3.50 -9.20 1.93
CA ARG A 90 2.92 -9.93 3.06
C ARG A 90 4.04 -10.29 4.02
N ASP A 91 4.12 -9.60 5.16
CA ASP A 91 5.02 -9.99 6.24
C ASP A 91 4.39 -11.12 7.03
N ASP A 92 4.72 -12.33 6.58
CA ASP A 92 4.29 -13.55 7.22
C ASP A 92 5.24 -13.88 8.35
N ASP A 93 4.85 -13.49 9.56
CA ASP A 93 5.54 -13.70 10.84
C ASP A 93 5.89 -15.17 11.18
N GLU A 94 5.76 -16.10 10.23
CA GLU A 94 6.35 -17.43 10.27
C GLU A 94 7.83 -17.46 9.84
N LEU A 95 8.47 -16.30 9.65
CA LEU A 95 9.93 -16.23 9.53
C LEU A 95 10.55 -17.07 10.64
N ARG A 96 11.29 -18.11 10.23
CA ARG A 96 11.78 -19.12 11.14
C ARG A 96 12.69 -18.44 12.16
N VAL A 97 12.34 -18.55 13.43
CA VAL A 97 13.13 -18.04 14.55
C VAL A 97 14.60 -18.44 14.35
N GLY A 98 15.48 -17.45 14.15
CA GLY A 98 16.91 -17.64 13.91
C GLY A 98 17.41 -17.34 12.49
N GLU A 99 16.53 -17.10 11.51
CA GLU A 99 16.95 -16.55 10.21
C GLU A 99 17.15 -15.03 10.29
N LYS A 100 18.21 -14.54 9.63
CA LYS A 100 18.43 -13.10 9.46
C LYS A 100 17.21 -12.51 8.75
N ILE A 101 16.80 -11.30 9.14
CA ILE A 101 15.77 -10.52 8.45
C ILE A 101 16.07 -10.55 6.96
N GLY A 102 15.16 -11.13 6.17
CA GLY A 102 15.35 -11.28 4.74
C GLY A 102 15.57 -9.92 4.07
N PRO A 103 16.43 -9.85 3.04
CA PRO A 103 16.65 -8.60 2.30
C PRO A 103 15.35 -8.04 1.71
N ASP A 104 14.39 -8.91 1.42
CA ASP A 104 13.07 -8.55 0.90
C ASP A 104 12.19 -7.88 1.96
N LEU A 105 12.22 -8.34 3.21
CA LEU A 105 11.51 -7.70 4.33
C LEU A 105 12.07 -6.30 4.60
N LEU A 106 13.40 -6.16 4.68
CA LEU A 106 14.02 -4.85 4.84
C LEU A 106 13.73 -3.92 3.67
N ARG A 107 13.70 -4.45 2.44
CA ARG A 107 13.33 -3.68 1.25
C ARG A 107 11.87 -3.23 1.36
N ALA A 108 10.94 -4.14 1.67
CA ALA A 108 9.53 -3.81 1.80
C ALA A 108 9.25 -2.76 2.88
N ILE A 109 9.90 -2.84 4.03
CA ILE A 109 9.78 -1.82 5.09
C ILE A 109 10.26 -0.44 4.62
N ARG A 110 11.32 -0.39 3.80
CA ARG A 110 11.90 0.87 3.31
C ARG A 110 11.19 1.44 2.09
N SER A 111 10.72 0.58 1.18
CA SER A 111 10.13 0.97 -0.10
C SER A 111 8.63 1.27 0.01
N SER A 112 7.93 0.61 0.96
CA SER A 112 6.48 0.74 1.09
C SER A 112 6.07 2.13 1.54
N LYS A 113 5.11 2.71 0.82
CA LYS A 113 4.53 4.02 1.14
C LYS A 113 3.44 3.91 2.21
N ILE A 114 2.88 2.73 2.39
CA ILE A 114 1.78 2.44 3.31
C ILE A 114 2.13 1.17 4.10
N SER A 115 1.91 1.19 5.41
CA SER A 115 2.01 0.03 6.28
C SER A 115 0.65 -0.21 6.97
N ILE A 116 0.18 -1.46 6.97
CA ILE A 116 -1.11 -1.86 7.55
C ILE A 116 -0.85 -2.99 8.56
N PRO A 117 -0.86 -2.68 9.88
CA PRO A 117 -0.81 -3.70 10.92
C PRO A 117 -2.19 -4.35 11.11
N ILE A 118 -2.24 -5.68 11.04
CA ILE A 118 -3.45 -6.49 11.23
C ILE A 118 -3.40 -7.11 12.62
N LEU A 119 -3.98 -6.39 13.57
CA LEU A 119 -3.97 -6.79 14.98
C LEU A 119 -4.89 -7.98 15.23
N SER A 120 -4.36 -8.97 15.93
CA SER A 120 -5.00 -10.23 16.31
C SER A 120 -4.63 -10.56 17.76
N LEU A 121 -5.31 -11.57 18.34
CA LEU A 121 -5.18 -11.92 19.76
C LEU A 121 -3.72 -12.17 20.17
N ASP A 122 -2.96 -12.87 19.33
CA ASP A 122 -1.57 -13.24 19.60
C ASP A 122 -0.57 -12.45 18.74
N TYR A 123 -0.97 -11.28 18.24
CA TYR A 123 -0.11 -10.42 17.42
C TYR A 123 1.18 -10.04 18.14
N ALA A 124 1.08 -9.60 19.40
CA ALA A 124 2.24 -9.23 20.21
C ALA A 124 3.04 -10.45 20.72
N SER A 125 2.51 -11.67 20.52
CA SER A 125 3.18 -12.93 20.81
C SER A 125 4.00 -13.45 19.62
N SER A 126 4.13 -12.63 18.56
CA SER A 126 5.09 -12.86 17.48
C SER A 126 6.51 -12.79 18.03
N LYS A 127 7.39 -13.70 17.58
CA LYS A 127 8.77 -13.85 18.08
C LYS A 127 9.77 -13.40 17.02
#